data_AF-A0A143HCN7-F1
#
_entry.id   AF-A0A143HCN7-F1
#
_cell.length_a   1.000
_cell.length_b   1.000
_cell.length_c   1.000
_cell.angle_alpha   90.00
_cell.angle_beta   90.00
_cell.angle_gamma   90.00
#
_symmetry.space_group_name_H-M   'P 1'
#
loop_
_entity.id
_entity.type
_entity.pdbx_description
1 polymer ?
#
loop_
_entity_poly.entity_id
_entity_poly.type
_entity_poly.pdbx_seq_one_letter_code
_entity_poly.pdbx_strand_id
1 'polypeptide(L)'
;MELTEKQLEIVARTAAAVAVEKYQAEQQEREKHKHDRRLRNIKLLLRNYRWFATHSADIKLDIVELDEKLELDDLDTDEFAVMSIKKSKKKTLAMVKFINKTLEIYKLMCEESGNVDDIRKYETIYHMYISEEKKTVAEISNCQFANERTVYRNAQRAYEDLAVLIFGVDGIRF
;
A
#
# COMPACT_ATOMS: atom_id res chain seq x y z
N MET A 1 -57.13 4.55 -12.63
CA MET A 1 -56.57 3.61 -13.62
C MET A 1 -55.67 2.66 -12.85
N GLU A 2 -56.14 1.45 -12.58
CA GLU A 2 -55.35 0.44 -11.86
C GLU A 2 -54.45 -0.31 -12.83
N LEU A 3 -53.23 -0.62 -12.39
CA LEU A 3 -52.30 -1.42 -13.18
C LEU A 3 -52.83 -2.84 -13.29
N THR A 4 -52.78 -3.40 -14.49
CA THR A 4 -53.08 -4.82 -14.71
C THR A 4 -52.01 -5.70 -14.04
N GLU A 5 -52.37 -6.93 -13.67
CA GLU A 5 -51.45 -7.90 -13.08
C GLU A 5 -50.19 -8.10 -13.94
N LYS A 6 -50.35 -8.14 -15.27
CA LYS A 6 -49.23 -8.23 -16.22
C LYS A 6 -48.32 -7.00 -16.20
N GLN A 7 -48.88 -5.81 -16.01
CA GLN A 7 -48.10 -4.58 -15.85
C GLN A 7 -47.35 -4.56 -14.51
N LEU A 8 -48.00 -5.03 -13.43
CA LEU A 8 -47.35 -5.19 -12.12
C LEU A 8 -46.18 -6.18 -12.18
N GLU A 9 -46.35 -7.32 -12.86
CA GLU A 9 -45.28 -8.31 -13.05
C GLU A 9 -44.09 -7.72 -13.82
N ILE A 10 -44.36 -7.01 -14.92
CA ILE A 10 -43.31 -6.36 -15.73
C ILE A 10 -42.57 -5.31 -14.90
N VAL A 11 -43.28 -4.48 -14.15
CA VAL A 11 -42.68 -3.45 -13.28
C VAL A 11 -41.83 -4.10 -12.19
N ALA A 12 -42.36 -5.11 -11.49
CA ALA A 12 -41.63 -5.80 -10.42
C ALA A 12 -40.36 -6.47 -10.93
N ARG A 13 -40.44 -7.17 -12.08
CA ARG A 13 -39.30 -7.83 -12.71
C ARG A 13 -38.24 -6.84 -13.17
N THR A 14 -38.67 -5.75 -13.80
CA THR A 14 -37.76 -4.69 -14.27
C THR A 14 -37.07 -4.00 -13.10
N ALA A 15 -37.82 -3.65 -12.05
CA ALA A 15 -37.28 -3.04 -10.85
C ALA A 15 -36.26 -3.96 -10.16
N ALA A 16 -36.57 -5.26 -10.03
CA ALA A 16 -35.65 -6.24 -9.45
C ALA A 16 -34.37 -6.39 -10.28
N ALA A 17 -34.49 -6.48 -11.61
CA ALA A 17 -33.33 -6.58 -12.51
C ALA A 17 -32.42 -5.35 -12.41
N VAL A 18 -33.00 -4.14 -12.48
CA VAL A 18 -32.25 -2.88 -12.35
C VAL A 18 -31.61 -2.76 -10.96
N ALA A 19 -32.30 -3.19 -9.90
CA ALA A 19 -31.74 -3.17 -8.54
C ALA A 19 -30.53 -4.10 -8.41
N VAL A 20 -30.60 -5.32 -8.96
CA VAL A 20 -29.49 -6.28 -8.96
C VAL A 20 -28.32 -5.75 -9.78
N GLU A 21 -28.57 -5.23 -10.97
CA GLU A 21 -27.54 -4.66 -11.85
C GLU A 21 -26.82 -3.49 -11.16
N LYS A 22 -27.58 -2.54 -10.59
CA LYS A 22 -27.01 -1.40 -9.87
C LYS A 22 -26.21 -1.85 -8.65
N TYR A 23 -26.71 -2.82 -7.89
CA TYR A 23 -25.99 -3.36 -6.75
C TYR A 23 -24.67 -3.99 -7.17
N GLN A 24 -24.65 -4.81 -8.22
CA GLN A 24 -23.43 -5.43 -8.75
C GLN A 24 -22.42 -4.38 -9.23
N ALA A 25 -22.87 -3.37 -9.97
CA ALA A 25 -22.03 -2.27 -10.43
C ALA A 25 -21.42 -1.50 -9.25
N GLU A 26 -22.20 -1.20 -8.22
CA GLU A 26 -21.67 -0.54 -7.01
C GLU A 26 -20.66 -1.41 -6.26
N GLN A 27 -20.85 -2.75 -6.21
CA GLN A 27 -19.85 -3.62 -5.59
C GLN A 27 -18.54 -3.63 -6.39
N GLN A 28 -18.60 -3.70 -7.71
CA GLN A 28 -17.41 -3.66 -8.56
C GLN A 28 -16.65 -2.34 -8.39
N GLU A 29 -17.35 -1.20 -8.35
CA GLU A 29 -16.71 0.09 -8.15
C GLU A 29 -16.12 0.22 -6.73
N ARG A 30 -16.80 -0.31 -5.70
CA ARG A 30 -16.26 -0.39 -4.33
C ARG A 30 -14.96 -1.19 -4.27
N GLU A 31 -14.89 -2.35 -4.91
CA GLU A 31 -13.67 -3.17 -4.92
C GLU A 31 -12.54 -2.51 -5.70
N LYS A 32 -12.84 -1.88 -6.84
CA LYS A 32 -11.87 -1.08 -7.60
C LYS A 32 -11.31 0.07 -6.76
N HIS A 33 -12.15 0.83 -6.07
CA HIS A 33 -11.70 1.90 -5.18
C HIS A 33 -10.82 1.39 -4.03
N LYS A 34 -11.15 0.23 -3.45
CA LYS A 34 -10.30 -0.39 -2.42
C LYS A 34 -8.93 -0.75 -2.99
N HIS A 35 -8.88 -1.37 -4.16
CA HIS A 35 -7.64 -1.73 -4.84
C HIS A 35 -6.78 -0.49 -5.16
N ASP A 36 -7.37 0.54 -5.77
CA ASP A 36 -6.68 1.78 -6.11
C ASP A 36 -6.12 2.47 -4.85
N ARG A 37 -6.89 2.48 -3.76
CA ARG A 37 -6.44 3.00 -2.46
C ARG A 37 -5.26 2.22 -1.91
N ARG A 38 -5.29 0.88 -1.97
CA ARG A 38 -4.20 0.00 -1.52
C ARG A 38 -2.92 0.26 -2.31
N LEU A 39 -2.99 0.29 -3.64
CA LEU A 39 -1.85 0.61 -4.50
C LEU A 39 -1.29 2.01 -4.22
N ARG A 40 -2.17 3.00 -4.05
CA ARG A 40 -1.75 4.37 -3.68
C ARG A 40 -0.99 4.39 -2.34
N ASN A 41 -1.46 3.65 -1.35
CA ASN A 41 -0.80 3.57 -0.04
C ASN A 41 0.59 2.94 -0.13
N ILE A 42 0.76 1.87 -0.92
CA ILE A 42 2.06 1.24 -1.14
C ILE A 42 3.02 2.21 -1.82
N LYS A 43 2.58 2.87 -2.90
CA LYS A 43 3.38 3.90 -3.59
C LYS A 43 3.80 5.01 -2.63
N LEU A 44 2.90 5.47 -1.76
CA LEU A 44 3.20 6.50 -0.77
C LEU A 44 4.22 6.02 0.26
N LEU A 45 4.09 4.78 0.74
CA LEU A 45 5.02 4.18 1.69
C LEU A 45 6.42 4.07 1.08
N LEU A 46 6.54 3.50 -0.12
CA LEU A 46 7.81 3.34 -0.83
C LEU A 46 8.45 4.69 -1.16
N ARG A 47 7.67 5.67 -1.64
CA ARG A 47 8.19 7.01 -1.96
C ARG A 47 8.82 7.70 -0.75
N ASN A 48 8.30 7.45 0.45
CA ASN A 48 8.79 8.02 1.70
C ASN A 48 9.66 7.04 2.52
N TYR A 49 10.00 5.87 1.95
CA TYR A 49 10.68 4.80 2.67
C TYR A 49 11.96 5.28 3.33
N ARG A 50 12.86 5.94 2.58
CA ARG A 50 14.16 6.42 3.10
C ARG A 50 13.98 7.35 4.30
N TRP A 51 13.03 8.28 4.23
CA TRP A 51 12.70 9.17 5.35
C TRP A 51 12.29 8.38 6.59
N PHE A 52 11.39 7.41 6.44
CA PHE A 52 10.97 6.56 7.56
C PHE A 52 12.10 5.68 8.08
N ALA A 53 12.93 5.11 7.20
CA ALA A 53 14.05 4.26 7.56
C ALA A 53 15.10 5.03 8.38
N THR A 54 15.51 6.21 7.92
CA THR A 54 16.45 7.09 8.64
C THR A 54 15.90 7.46 10.02
N HIS A 55 14.66 7.96 10.09
CA HIS A 55 14.07 8.38 11.37
C HIS A 55 13.80 7.19 12.32
N SER A 56 13.65 5.96 11.80
CA SER A 56 13.36 4.79 12.64
C SER A 56 14.49 4.39 13.58
N ALA A 57 15.74 4.77 13.27
CA ALA A 57 16.88 4.57 14.14
C ALA A 57 16.75 5.43 15.42
N ASP A 58 16.39 6.70 15.25
CA ASP A 58 16.28 7.68 16.34
C ASP A 58 14.98 7.53 17.13
N ILE A 59 13.90 7.05 16.48
CA ILE A 59 12.57 6.88 17.09
C ILE A 59 12.59 6.05 18.37
N LYS A 60 13.49 5.06 18.50
CA LYS A 60 13.56 4.25 19.73
C LYS A 60 13.99 5.10 20.93
N LEU A 61 14.99 5.95 20.76
CA LEU A 61 15.45 6.87 21.79
C LEU A 61 14.37 7.89 22.10
N ASP A 62 13.75 8.47 21.07
CA ASP A 62 12.64 9.41 21.24
C ASP A 62 11.47 8.80 22.04
N ILE A 63 11.16 7.51 21.87
CA ILE A 63 10.09 6.85 22.62
C ILE A 63 10.45 6.75 24.10
N VAL A 64 11.72 6.47 24.43
CA VAL A 64 12.20 6.41 25.83
C VAL A 64 12.14 7.79 26.47
N GLU A 65 12.61 8.83 25.79
CA GLU A 65 12.53 10.22 26.29
C GLU A 65 11.08 10.67 26.51
N LEU A 66 10.17 10.27 25.61
CA LEU A 66 8.73 10.55 25.78
C LEU A 66 8.12 9.74 26.93
N ASP A 67 8.64 8.54 27.23
CA ASP A 67 8.24 7.74 28.40
C ASP A 67 8.67 8.44 29.70
N GLU A 68 9.92 8.88 29.79
CA GLU A 68 10.44 9.65 30.94
C GLU A 68 9.65 10.95 31.15
N LYS A 69 9.31 11.67 30.07
CA LYS A 69 8.49 12.89 30.16
C LYS A 69 7.08 12.61 30.73
N LEU A 70 6.47 11.48 30.38
CA LEU A 70 5.14 11.11 30.89
C LEU A 70 5.19 10.69 32.37
N GLU A 71 6.31 10.15 32.85
CA GLU A 71 6.50 9.76 34.25
C GLU A 71 6.75 10.95 35.18
N LEU A 72 7.24 12.08 34.63
CA LEU A 72 7.61 13.28 35.38
C LEU A 72 6.49 14.34 35.47
N ASP A 73 5.42 14.23 34.67
CA ASP A 73 4.36 15.25 34.56
C ASP A 73 3.15 14.92 35.46
N ASP A 74 3.09 15.54 36.64
CA ASP A 74 1.88 15.66 37.45
C ASP A 74 1.01 16.79 36.85
N LEU A 75 0.00 16.41 36.06
CA LEU A 75 -1.16 17.24 35.65
C LEU A 75 -0.87 18.63 35.02
N ASP A 76 -0.77 18.75 33.68
CA ASP A 76 -1.71 19.56 32.85
C ASP A 76 -1.27 19.69 31.36
N THR A 77 -2.24 19.51 30.46
CA THR A 77 -2.33 19.92 29.05
C THR A 77 -1.38 19.38 27.94
N ASP A 78 -0.27 18.67 28.20
CA ASP A 78 0.57 18.15 27.08
C ASP A 78 0.68 16.62 27.00
N GLU A 79 0.13 15.89 27.98
CA GLU A 79 0.16 14.42 28.03
C GLU A 79 -0.49 13.78 26.79
N PHE A 80 -1.66 14.29 26.37
CA PHE A 80 -2.36 13.77 25.19
C PHE A 80 -1.57 14.00 23.90
N ALA A 81 -0.87 15.13 23.78
CA ALA A 81 -0.02 15.43 22.64
C ALA A 81 1.20 14.49 22.62
N VAL A 82 1.88 14.33 23.76
CA VAL A 82 3.01 13.41 23.95
C VAL A 82 2.61 11.96 23.63
N MET A 83 1.48 11.48 24.17
CA MET A 83 0.93 10.16 23.86
C MET A 83 0.63 9.99 22.36
N SER A 84 0.07 11.01 21.71
CA SER A 84 -0.24 10.98 20.27
C SER A 84 1.02 10.91 19.42
N ILE A 85 2.05 11.69 19.76
CA ILE A 85 3.37 11.66 19.10
C ILE A 85 4.01 10.28 19.28
N LYS A 86 4.05 9.77 20.51
CA LYS A 86 4.58 8.44 20.82
C LYS A 86 3.87 7.34 20.04
N LYS A 87 2.53 7.38 19.98
CA LYS A 87 1.72 6.43 19.19
C LYS A 87 2.05 6.51 17.71
N SER A 88 2.22 7.72 17.16
CA SER A 88 2.64 7.94 15.78
C SER A 88 4.04 7.35 15.51
N LYS A 89 5.03 7.65 16.36
CA LYS A 89 6.39 7.10 16.29
C LYS A 89 6.41 5.57 16.36
N LYS A 90 5.68 4.97 17.30
CA LYS A 90 5.51 3.51 17.40
C LYS A 90 4.91 2.90 16.12
N LYS A 91 3.90 3.56 15.54
CA LYS A 91 3.28 3.13 14.28
C LYS A 91 4.27 3.19 13.12
N THR A 92 5.06 4.27 13.00
CA THR A 92 6.11 4.38 11.97
C THR A 92 7.13 3.26 12.11
N LEU A 93 7.62 3.00 13.33
CA LEU A 93 8.59 1.92 13.58
C LEU A 93 8.03 0.54 13.18
N ALA A 94 6.78 0.26 13.54
CA ALA A 94 6.11 -0.98 13.14
C ALA A 94 5.99 -1.09 11.61
N MET A 95 5.63 0.02 10.93
CA MET A 95 5.50 0.06 9.48
C MET A 95 6.85 -0.16 8.77
N VAL A 96 7.94 0.46 9.24
CA VAL A 96 9.28 0.28 8.67
C VAL A 96 9.74 -1.17 8.82
N LYS A 97 9.56 -1.78 10.00
CA LYS A 97 9.87 -3.20 10.21
C LYS A 97 9.07 -4.10 9.27
N PHE A 98 7.77 -3.82 9.15
CA PHE A 98 6.88 -4.59 8.30
C PHE A 98 7.25 -4.49 6.81
N ILE A 99 7.52 -3.29 6.28
CA ILE A 99 7.89 -3.11 4.87
C ILE A 99 9.27 -3.71 4.58
N ASN A 100 10.23 -3.61 5.50
CA ASN A 100 11.54 -4.26 5.34
C ASN A 100 11.37 -5.78 5.19
N LYS A 101 10.59 -6.40 6.08
CA LYS A 101 10.33 -7.83 6.00
C LYS A 101 9.59 -8.22 4.72
N THR A 102 8.63 -7.40 4.30
CA THR A 102 7.89 -7.61 3.05
C THR A 102 8.81 -7.54 1.84
N LEU A 103 9.73 -6.57 1.80
CA LEU A 103 10.71 -6.41 0.71
C LEU A 103 11.73 -7.56 0.68
N GLU A 104 12.15 -8.08 1.82
CA GLU A 104 12.99 -9.28 1.90
C GLU A 104 12.29 -10.50 1.31
N ILE A 105 11.03 -10.73 1.69
CA ILE A 105 10.21 -11.84 1.16
C ILE A 105 10.01 -11.65 -0.34
N TYR A 106 9.69 -10.44 -0.79
CA TYR A 106 9.50 -10.15 -2.20
C TYR A 106 10.77 -10.42 -3.01
N LYS A 107 11.93 -10.00 -2.51
CA LYS A 107 13.23 -10.30 -3.11
C LYS A 107 13.42 -11.80 -3.29
N LEU A 108 13.24 -12.56 -2.21
CA LEU A 108 13.43 -14.01 -2.21
C LEU A 108 12.50 -14.68 -3.24
N MET A 109 11.22 -14.31 -3.28
CA MET A 109 10.27 -14.86 -4.26
C MET A 109 10.69 -14.55 -5.70
N CYS A 110 11.18 -13.34 -5.97
CA CYS A 110 11.67 -12.97 -7.30
C CYS A 110 12.92 -13.77 -7.68
N GLU A 111 13.85 -13.97 -6.75
CA GLU A 111 15.08 -14.75 -6.99
C GLU A 111 14.77 -16.25 -7.19
N GLU A 112 13.89 -16.83 -6.38
CA GLU A 112 13.49 -18.24 -6.46
C GLU A 112 12.65 -18.57 -7.70
N SER A 113 11.98 -17.58 -8.29
CA SER A 113 11.19 -17.77 -9.52
C SER A 113 12.03 -18.24 -10.72
N GLY A 114 13.34 -17.97 -10.71
CA GLY A 114 14.23 -18.19 -11.85
C GLY A 114 13.94 -17.30 -13.07
N ASN A 115 13.00 -16.37 -12.97
CA ASN A 115 12.57 -15.49 -14.05
C ASN A 115 13.26 -14.12 -13.95
N VAL A 116 14.01 -13.76 -14.99
CA VAL A 116 14.73 -12.48 -15.08
C VAL A 116 13.79 -11.27 -14.97
N ASP A 117 12.55 -11.39 -15.46
CA ASP A 117 11.59 -10.29 -15.37
C ASP A 117 11.11 -10.06 -13.93
N ASP A 118 11.03 -11.10 -13.11
CA ASP A 118 10.69 -10.98 -11.69
C ASP A 118 11.82 -10.33 -10.89
N ILE A 119 13.07 -10.71 -11.16
CA ILE A 119 14.25 -10.05 -10.58
C ILE A 119 14.27 -8.56 -10.94
N ARG A 120 14.03 -8.22 -12.22
CA ARG A 120 13.98 -6.82 -12.68
C ARG A 120 12.89 -5.99 -12.01
N LYS A 121 11.74 -6.59 -11.66
CA LYS A 121 10.68 -5.91 -10.89
C LYS A 121 11.20 -5.52 -9.50
N TYR A 122 11.82 -6.45 -8.78
CA TYR A 122 12.42 -6.16 -7.48
C TYR A 122 13.51 -5.09 -7.58
N GLU A 123 14.46 -5.25 -8.49
CA GLU A 123 15.56 -4.29 -8.70
C GLU A 123 15.05 -2.88 -9.02
N THR A 124 13.96 -2.78 -9.79
CA THR A 124 13.33 -1.50 -10.10
C THR A 124 12.87 -0.79 -8.83
N ILE A 125 12.12 -1.49 -7.95
CA ILE A 125 11.65 -0.91 -6.68
C ILE A 125 12.83 -0.61 -5.76
N TYR A 126 13.80 -1.52 -5.69
CA TYR A 126 15.00 -1.36 -4.87
C TYR A 126 15.74 -0.07 -5.26
N HIS A 127 16.07 0.12 -6.53
CA HIS A 127 16.80 1.31 -6.99
C HIS A 127 16.00 2.61 -6.91
N MET A 128 14.68 2.55 -7.13
CA MET A 128 13.82 3.73 -7.01
C MET A 128 13.70 4.21 -5.55
N TYR A 129 13.57 3.29 -4.60
CA TYR A 129 13.07 3.63 -3.27
C TYR A 129 13.95 3.21 -2.11
N ILE A 130 14.77 2.17 -2.25
CA ILE A 130 15.38 1.46 -1.12
C ILE A 130 16.90 1.64 -1.08
N SER A 131 17.58 1.59 -2.23
CA SER A 131 19.03 1.79 -2.32
C SER A 131 19.44 3.13 -1.69
N GLU A 132 20.63 3.19 -1.12
CA GLU A 132 21.17 4.39 -0.49
C GLU A 132 21.10 5.59 -1.44
N GLU A 133 21.64 5.43 -2.64
CA GLU A 133 21.49 6.38 -3.73
C GLU A 133 20.24 6.09 -4.54
N LYS A 134 19.40 7.11 -4.75
CA LYS A 134 18.20 7.01 -5.58
C LYS A 134 18.59 7.10 -7.05
N LYS A 135 18.21 6.08 -7.83
CA LYS A 135 18.32 6.14 -9.29
C LYS A 135 17.04 6.71 -9.92
N THR A 136 17.24 7.48 -10.98
CA THR A 136 16.20 7.93 -11.90
C THR A 136 15.72 6.77 -12.78
N VAL A 137 14.56 6.94 -13.42
CA VAL A 137 14.02 5.96 -14.37
C VAL A 137 14.99 5.72 -15.54
N ALA A 138 15.65 6.79 -16.02
CA ALA A 138 16.64 6.72 -17.09
C ALA A 138 17.89 5.92 -16.68
N GLU A 139 18.38 6.09 -15.45
CA GLU A 139 19.51 5.32 -14.95
C GLU A 139 19.15 3.83 -14.78
N ILE A 140 17.95 3.54 -14.27
CA ILE A 140 17.47 2.16 -14.13
C ILE A 140 17.28 1.50 -15.51
N SER A 141 16.72 2.23 -16.48
CA SER A 141 16.50 1.70 -17.83
C SER A 141 17.83 1.36 -18.50
N ASN A 142 18.85 2.20 -18.34
CA ASN A 142 20.21 1.93 -18.78
C ASN A 142 20.82 0.70 -18.08
N CYS A 143 20.71 0.60 -16.75
CA CYS A 143 21.21 -0.56 -15.99
C CYS A 143 20.55 -1.87 -16.41
N GLN A 144 19.25 -1.86 -16.73
CA GLN A 144 18.49 -3.05 -17.08
C GLN A 144 18.50 -3.37 -18.59
N PHE A 145 19.15 -2.55 -19.42
CA PHE A 145 19.09 -2.61 -20.88
C PHE A 145 17.65 -2.62 -21.40
N ALA A 146 16.82 -1.73 -20.85
CA ALA A 146 15.41 -1.61 -21.14
C ALA A 146 15.04 -0.17 -21.50
N ASN A 147 13.83 0.03 -22.01
CA ASN A 147 13.28 1.38 -22.16
C ASN A 147 12.59 1.84 -20.86
N GLU A 148 12.43 3.14 -20.69
CA GLU A 148 11.78 3.72 -19.50
C GLU A 148 10.35 3.20 -19.30
N ARG A 149 9.61 2.95 -20.39
CA ARG A 149 8.27 2.35 -20.33
C ARG A 149 8.29 0.98 -19.64
N THR A 150 9.33 0.19 -19.87
CA THR A 150 9.51 -1.12 -19.22
C THR A 150 9.81 -0.94 -17.74
N VAL A 151 10.61 0.06 -17.36
CA VAL A 151 10.86 0.39 -15.95
C VAL A 151 9.57 0.79 -15.25
N TYR A 152 8.75 1.66 -15.84
CA TYR A 152 7.43 2.01 -15.28
C TYR A 152 6.50 0.79 -15.16
N ARG A 153 6.50 -0.10 -16.15
CA ARG A 153 5.72 -1.35 -16.11
C ARG A 153 6.22 -2.28 -15.00
N ASN A 154 7.53 -2.42 -14.84
CA ASN A 154 8.14 -3.25 -13.79
C ASN A 154 7.77 -2.70 -12.41
N ALA A 155 7.88 -1.38 -12.21
CA ALA A 155 7.44 -0.75 -10.97
C ALA A 155 5.95 -0.98 -10.70
N GLN A 156 5.09 -0.83 -11.72
CA GLN A 156 3.65 -1.05 -11.57
C GLN A 156 3.32 -2.48 -11.14
N ARG A 157 3.92 -3.48 -11.80
CA ARG A 157 3.75 -4.89 -11.44
C ARG A 157 4.30 -5.20 -10.05
N ALA A 158 5.42 -4.60 -9.68
CA ALA A 158 5.96 -4.77 -8.34
C ALA A 158 5.03 -4.18 -7.26
N TYR A 159 4.33 -3.07 -7.51
CA TYR A 159 3.32 -2.58 -6.57
C TYR A 159 2.14 -3.54 -6.42
N GLU A 160 1.75 -4.21 -7.49
CA GLU A 160 0.68 -5.21 -7.48
C GLU A 160 1.11 -6.46 -6.69
N ASP A 161 2.33 -6.95 -6.93
CA ASP A 161 2.92 -8.06 -6.16
C ASP A 161 3.00 -7.72 -4.66
N LEU A 162 3.49 -6.51 -4.33
CA LEU A 162 3.56 -6.03 -2.95
C LEU A 162 2.16 -5.84 -2.34
N ALA A 163 1.14 -5.52 -3.13
CA ALA A 163 -0.23 -5.43 -2.63
C ALA A 163 -0.74 -6.79 -2.15
N VAL A 164 -0.44 -7.85 -2.89
CA VAL A 164 -0.75 -9.23 -2.48
C VAL A 164 0.04 -9.60 -1.22
N LEU A 165 1.33 -9.26 -1.14
CA LEU A 165 2.13 -9.57 0.05
C LEU A 165 1.67 -8.81 1.31
N ILE A 166 1.22 -7.56 1.16
CA ILE A 166 0.83 -6.71 2.29
C ILE A 166 -0.60 -6.99 2.74
N PHE A 167 -1.52 -7.22 1.80
CA PHE A 167 -2.95 -7.35 2.09
C PHE A 167 -3.47 -8.78 1.96
N GLY A 168 -2.67 -9.74 1.51
CA GLY A 168 -3.08 -11.14 1.35
C GLY A 168 -4.16 -11.28 0.28
N VAL A 169 -5.21 -12.05 0.58
CA VAL A 169 -6.36 -12.28 -0.32
C VAL A 169 -7.02 -10.98 -0.75
N ASP A 170 -7.06 -9.99 0.13
CA ASP A 170 -7.55 -8.63 -0.17
C ASP A 170 -6.67 -7.88 -1.18
N GLY A 171 -5.41 -8.29 -1.38
CA GLY A 171 -4.52 -7.71 -2.38
C GLY A 171 -4.77 -8.24 -3.79
N ILE A 172 -5.46 -9.38 -3.93
CA ILE A 172 -5.70 -10.05 -5.21
C ILE A 172 -6.76 -9.28 -5.99
N ARG A 173 -6.48 -9.00 -7.26
CA ARG A 173 -7.47 -8.49 -8.21
C ARG A 173 -7.97 -9.65 -9.06
N PHE A 174 -9.28 -9.90 -9.03
CA PHE A 174 -9.99 -10.80 -9.94
C PHE A 174 -10.50 -10.04 -11.16
#